data_AF-A0A8H6KZR0-F1
#
_entry.id   AF-A0A8H6KZR0-F1
#
_cell.length_a   1.000
_cell.length_b   1.000
_cell.length_c   1.000
_cell.angle_alpha   90.00
_cell.angle_beta   90.00
_cell.angle_gamma   90.00
#
_symmetry.space_group_name_H-M   'P 1'
#
loop_
_entity.id
_entity.type
_entity.pdbx_description
1 polymer ?
#
loop_
_entity_poly.entity_id
_entity_poly.type
_entity_poly.pdbx_seq_one_letter_code
_entity_poly.pdbx_strand_id
1 'polypeptide(L)'
;MTSNLTSRWTTLYTRTLPTLAQSSQPTWPVHLDHCFARIILDAVIGNSTSSRPDETPTPWTAKLKSPAVKNMSPQQLEACIELGKAIAEGRIDLVELDQRSLTVRGKILKGEKRKREDVPGDAAPDRKKSKKPSRSQQGDIRAAMGAPPTTPPKSPSPAAVDPALSSEITSHPTLTPFRRRVLLALCQVPSGSYTTYLALSNHLSSSPRAVGNALRNNPFAPRVPCHRVVAADGGMGGFGGEWGPKGKHNGKKVRLLKGEGVKVDAAGGRVMGSPWSGFK
;
A
#
# COMPACT_ATOMS: atom_id res chain seq x y z
N MET A 1 -38.37 5.39 5.90
CA MET A 1 -38.04 5.39 4.45
C MET A 1 -36.53 5.27 4.19
N THR A 2 -35.67 6.04 4.87
CA THR A 2 -34.20 6.01 4.69
C THR A 2 -33.54 4.65 4.96
N SER A 3 -33.98 3.91 5.98
CA SER A 3 -33.47 2.56 6.29
C SER A 3 -33.60 1.57 5.11
N ASN A 4 -34.69 1.66 4.35
CA ASN A 4 -34.91 0.82 3.16
C ASN A 4 -33.96 1.18 2.02
N LEU A 5 -33.73 2.47 1.77
CA LEU A 5 -32.79 2.95 0.75
C LEU A 5 -31.34 2.54 1.07
N THR A 6 -30.92 2.70 2.33
CA THR A 6 -29.59 2.27 2.78
C THR A 6 -29.37 0.77 2.58
N SER A 7 -30.36 -0.06 2.91
CA SER A 7 -30.30 -1.51 2.70
C SER A 7 -30.20 -1.86 1.21
N ARG A 8 -31.05 -1.25 0.37
CA ARG A 8 -31.03 -1.44 -1.09
C ARG A 8 -29.70 -1.04 -1.71
N TRP A 9 -29.17 0.13 -1.34
CA TRP A 9 -27.86 0.60 -1.78
C TRP A 9 -26.76 -0.39 -1.38
N THR A 10 -26.76 -0.82 -0.11
CA THR A 10 -25.78 -1.78 0.40
C THR A 10 -25.82 -3.10 -0.37
N THR A 11 -27.00 -3.70 -0.55
CA THR A 11 -27.16 -4.94 -1.32
C THR A 11 -26.75 -4.78 -2.78
N LEU A 12 -26.97 -3.61 -3.38
CA LEU A 12 -26.61 -3.36 -4.78
C LEU A 12 -25.10 -3.44 -5.00
N TYR A 13 -24.30 -2.70 -4.21
CA TYR A 13 -22.85 -2.66 -4.41
C TYR A 13 -22.11 -3.84 -3.76
N THR A 14 -22.65 -4.46 -2.70
CA THR A 14 -21.98 -5.59 -2.03
C THR A 14 -22.29 -6.95 -2.63
N ARG A 15 -23.45 -7.10 -3.28
CA ARG A 15 -23.93 -8.41 -3.76
C ARG A 15 -24.30 -8.37 -5.23
N THR A 16 -25.23 -7.50 -5.63
CA THR A 16 -25.81 -7.53 -6.98
C THR A 16 -24.77 -7.30 -8.07
N LEU A 17 -24.05 -6.18 -8.02
CA LEU A 17 -23.04 -5.85 -9.03
C LEU A 17 -21.83 -6.80 -9.02
N PRO A 18 -21.27 -7.20 -7.85
CA PRO A 18 -20.22 -8.23 -7.82
C PRO A 18 -20.65 -9.58 -8.37
N THR A 19 -21.91 -10.01 -8.15
CA THR A 19 -22.43 -11.25 -8.74
C THR A 19 -22.52 -11.15 -10.26
N LEU A 20 -23.03 -10.03 -10.79
CA LEU A 20 -23.08 -9.79 -12.24
C LEU A 20 -21.68 -9.78 -12.87
N ALA A 21 -20.70 -9.17 -12.20
CA ALA A 21 -19.31 -9.18 -12.67
C ALA A 21 -18.70 -10.59 -12.78
N GLN A 22 -19.21 -11.55 -12.00
CA GLN A 22 -18.77 -12.94 -12.04
C GLN A 22 -19.50 -13.76 -13.11
N SER A 23 -20.75 -13.40 -13.44
CA SER A 23 -21.61 -14.15 -14.36
C SER A 23 -21.63 -13.61 -15.80
N SER A 24 -21.30 -12.34 -16.01
CA SER A 24 -21.56 -11.64 -17.29
C SER A 24 -20.31 -11.53 -18.18
N GLN A 25 -20.49 -11.87 -19.47
CA GLN A 25 -19.71 -11.35 -20.61
C GLN A 25 -20.40 -10.03 -21.00
N PRO A 26 -20.01 -8.89 -20.41
CA PRO A 26 -18.72 -8.28 -20.73
C PRO A 26 -17.75 -8.22 -19.54
N THR A 27 -16.45 -8.22 -19.84
CA THR A 27 -15.35 -8.09 -18.88
C THR A 27 -15.37 -6.72 -18.19
N TRP A 28 -16.11 -6.60 -17.09
CA TRP A 28 -16.09 -5.39 -16.27
C TRP A 28 -14.70 -5.18 -15.65
N PRO A 29 -14.20 -3.93 -15.58
CA PRO A 29 -12.85 -3.63 -15.08
C PRO A 29 -12.71 -3.82 -13.56
N VAL A 30 -13.83 -4.02 -12.85
CA VAL A 30 -13.91 -4.09 -11.40
C VAL A 30 -14.74 -5.28 -10.94
N HIS A 31 -14.30 -5.90 -9.85
CA HIS A 31 -14.91 -7.12 -9.29
C HIS A 31 -15.17 -7.02 -7.78
N LEU A 32 -14.66 -5.98 -7.12
CA LEU A 32 -14.76 -5.79 -5.67
C LEU A 32 -15.92 -4.83 -5.35
N ASP A 33 -16.67 -5.16 -4.30
CA ASP A 33 -17.82 -4.41 -3.77
C ASP A 33 -17.60 -2.89 -3.65
N HIS A 34 -16.51 -2.50 -3.00
CA HIS A 34 -16.18 -1.10 -2.76
C HIS A 34 -15.75 -0.37 -4.05
N CYS A 35 -15.31 -1.08 -5.09
CA CYS A 35 -15.01 -0.46 -6.38
C CYS A 35 -16.29 0.04 -7.05
N PHE A 36 -17.35 -0.78 -7.06
CA PHE A 36 -18.67 -0.37 -7.59
C PHE A 36 -19.23 0.83 -6.84
N ALA A 37 -19.27 0.75 -5.51
CA ALA A 37 -19.74 1.85 -4.68
C ALA A 37 -18.98 3.15 -5.00
N ARG A 38 -17.66 3.04 -5.13
CA ARG A 38 -16.77 4.17 -5.37
C ARG A 38 -17.00 4.83 -6.72
N ILE A 39 -17.18 4.06 -7.79
CA ILE A 39 -17.44 4.56 -9.15
C ILE A 39 -18.78 5.30 -9.17
N ILE A 40 -19.83 4.66 -8.64
CA ILE A 40 -21.19 5.24 -8.58
C ILE A 40 -21.19 6.52 -7.75
N LEU A 41 -20.51 6.53 -6.59
CA LEU A 41 -20.42 7.73 -5.74
C LEU A 41 -19.71 8.88 -6.44
N ASP A 42 -18.63 8.64 -7.20
CA ASP A 42 -17.99 9.72 -7.97
C ASP A 42 -18.92 10.26 -9.06
N ALA A 43 -19.65 9.38 -9.74
CA ALA A 43 -20.56 9.79 -10.80
C ALA A 43 -21.75 10.61 -10.26
N VAL A 44 -22.29 10.24 -9.10
CA VAL A 44 -23.50 10.88 -8.52
C VAL A 44 -23.16 12.09 -7.63
N ILE A 45 -22.12 11.99 -6.82
CA ILE A 45 -21.78 13.01 -5.81
C ILE A 45 -20.60 13.85 -6.28
N GLY A 46 -19.63 13.23 -6.97
CA GLY A 46 -18.46 13.93 -7.48
C GLY A 46 -18.78 14.94 -8.58
N ASN A 47 -19.73 14.59 -9.46
CA ASN A 47 -20.30 15.52 -10.43
C ASN A 47 -21.30 16.45 -9.74
N SER A 48 -20.96 17.73 -9.72
CA SER A 48 -21.91 18.76 -9.33
C SER A 48 -23.00 18.83 -10.40
N THR A 49 -24.27 18.80 -10.01
CA THR A 49 -25.39 19.24 -10.86
C THR A 49 -25.38 20.76 -11.11
N SER A 50 -24.27 21.44 -10.80
CA SER A 50 -24.04 22.85 -11.06
C SER A 50 -23.92 23.07 -12.56
N SER A 51 -24.85 23.86 -13.07
CA SER A 51 -24.89 24.40 -14.44
C SER A 51 -23.72 25.36 -14.76
N ARG A 52 -22.64 25.36 -13.97
CA ARG A 52 -21.45 26.15 -14.23
C ARG A 52 -20.47 25.37 -15.10
N PRO A 53 -20.14 25.86 -16.32
CA PRO A 53 -19.28 25.15 -17.27
C PRO A 53 -17.81 25.01 -16.82
N ASP A 54 -17.41 25.62 -15.70
CA ASP A 54 -16.02 25.64 -15.19
C ASP A 54 -15.84 24.84 -13.88
N GLU A 55 -16.87 24.12 -13.42
CA GLU A 55 -16.71 23.31 -12.20
C GLU A 55 -15.98 22.01 -12.49
N THR A 56 -14.74 21.90 -12.02
CA THR A 56 -13.91 20.69 -12.20
C THR A 56 -14.53 19.51 -11.44
N PRO A 57 -14.74 18.34 -12.07
CA PRO A 57 -15.21 17.15 -11.37
C PRO A 57 -14.26 16.75 -10.23
N THR A 58 -14.80 16.45 -9.06
CA THR A 58 -14.02 16.07 -7.86
C THR A 58 -14.41 14.68 -7.37
N PRO A 59 -13.52 13.94 -6.69
CA PRO A 59 -13.90 12.68 -6.06
C PRO A 59 -15.02 12.90 -5.04
N TRP A 60 -15.91 11.92 -4.87
CA TRP A 60 -17.02 12.04 -3.91
C TRP A 60 -16.57 12.38 -2.49
N THR A 61 -15.36 11.96 -2.10
CA THR A 61 -14.76 12.21 -0.79
C THR A 61 -14.47 13.68 -0.51
N ALA A 62 -14.41 14.53 -1.54
CA ALA A 62 -14.28 15.98 -1.38
C ALA A 62 -15.61 16.63 -0.95
N LYS A 63 -16.74 16.00 -1.30
CA LYS A 63 -18.10 16.55 -1.10
C LYS A 63 -18.87 15.85 0.02
N LEU A 64 -18.47 14.64 0.41
CA LEU A 64 -19.18 13.83 1.40
C LEU A 64 -18.22 13.18 2.41
N LYS A 65 -18.58 13.25 3.69
CA LYS A 65 -17.86 12.56 4.77
C LYS A 65 -18.03 11.05 4.69
N SER A 66 -16.97 10.33 5.05
CA SER A 66 -17.03 8.87 5.23
C SER A 66 -17.66 8.50 6.59
N PRO A 67 -18.36 7.35 6.71
CA PRO A 67 -18.77 6.44 5.63
C PRO A 67 -19.95 6.99 4.82
N ALA A 68 -19.91 6.89 3.50
CA ALA A 68 -20.89 7.50 2.59
C ALA A 68 -22.34 7.10 2.92
N VAL A 69 -22.56 5.81 3.22
CA VAL A 69 -23.87 5.24 3.56
C VAL A 69 -24.58 5.96 4.71
N LYS A 70 -23.83 6.55 5.65
CA LYS A 70 -24.39 7.29 6.79
C LYS A 70 -24.57 8.79 6.54
N ASN A 71 -23.93 9.32 5.51
CA ASN A 71 -23.83 10.76 5.30
C ASN A 71 -24.60 11.24 4.04
N MET A 72 -25.00 10.34 3.14
CA MET A 72 -25.79 10.69 1.96
C MET A 72 -27.23 11.09 2.31
N SER A 73 -27.77 12.06 1.57
CA SER A 73 -29.20 12.37 1.59
C SER A 73 -30.03 11.24 0.97
N PRO A 74 -31.34 11.15 1.26
CA PRO A 74 -32.22 10.18 0.60
C PRO A 74 -32.20 10.28 -0.94
N GLN A 75 -32.11 11.49 -1.47
CA GLN A 75 -32.04 11.76 -2.91
C GLN A 75 -30.72 11.25 -3.52
N GLN A 76 -29.59 11.44 -2.81
CA GLN A 76 -28.30 10.91 -3.24
C GLN A 76 -28.28 9.37 -3.21
N LEU A 77 -28.88 8.76 -2.18
CA LEU A 77 -29.05 7.31 -2.09
C LEU A 77 -29.87 6.77 -3.27
N GLU A 78 -30.98 7.43 -3.58
CA GLU A 78 -31.85 7.04 -4.70
C GLU A 78 -31.13 7.17 -6.04
N ALA A 79 -30.43 8.28 -6.30
CA ALA A 79 -29.62 8.46 -7.50
C ALA A 79 -28.51 7.41 -7.63
N CYS A 80 -27.84 7.04 -6.53
CA CYS A 80 -26.84 5.97 -6.53
C CYS A 80 -27.46 4.60 -6.84
N ILE A 81 -28.64 4.30 -6.29
CA ILE A 81 -29.35 3.05 -6.55
C ILE A 81 -29.79 2.98 -8.01
N GLU A 82 -30.35 4.06 -8.55
CA GLU A 82 -30.81 4.11 -9.94
C GLU A 82 -29.65 3.99 -10.94
N LEU A 83 -28.53 4.67 -10.68
CA LEU A 83 -27.32 4.49 -11.48
C LEU A 83 -26.79 3.05 -11.43
N GLY A 84 -26.74 2.45 -10.23
CA GLY A 84 -26.28 1.07 -10.09
C GLY A 84 -27.19 0.04 -10.77
N LYS A 85 -28.51 0.25 -10.78
CA LYS A 85 -29.44 -0.58 -11.56
C LYS A 85 -29.26 -0.39 -13.06
N ALA A 86 -29.08 0.85 -13.52
CA ALA A 86 -28.82 1.13 -14.93
C ALA A 86 -27.53 0.44 -15.44
N ILE A 87 -26.49 0.37 -14.60
CA ILE A 87 -25.29 -0.43 -14.87
C ILE A 87 -25.63 -1.93 -14.93
N ALA A 88 -26.38 -2.44 -13.95
CA ALA A 88 -26.76 -3.86 -13.89
C ALA A 88 -27.57 -4.32 -15.11
N GLU A 89 -28.41 -3.44 -15.66
CA GLU A 89 -29.24 -3.67 -16.84
C GLU A 89 -28.51 -3.37 -18.16
N GLY A 90 -27.24 -2.94 -18.11
CA GLY A 90 -26.45 -2.61 -19.31
C GLY A 90 -26.86 -1.32 -20.02
N ARG A 91 -27.71 -0.49 -19.38
CA ARG A 91 -28.12 0.83 -19.92
C ARG A 91 -27.02 1.89 -19.82
N ILE A 92 -26.08 1.70 -18.90
CA ILE A 92 -24.93 2.59 -18.69
C ILE A 92 -23.65 1.76 -18.69
N ASP A 93 -22.65 2.22 -19.45
CA ASP A 93 -21.35 1.55 -19.52
C ASP A 93 -20.51 1.80 -18.28
N LEU A 94 -20.22 0.73 -17.54
CA LEU A 94 -19.37 0.77 -16.36
C LEU A 94 -17.91 1.09 -16.70
N VAL A 95 -17.42 0.71 -17.88
CA VAL A 95 -16.03 0.96 -18.30
C VAL A 95 -15.78 2.46 -18.39
N GLU A 96 -16.69 3.19 -19.04
CA GLU A 96 -16.61 4.65 -19.16
C GLU A 96 -16.68 5.34 -17.79
N LEU A 97 -17.58 4.88 -16.90
CA LEU A 97 -17.68 5.42 -15.55
C LEU A 97 -16.42 5.16 -14.70
N ASP A 98 -15.80 4.00 -14.83
CA ASP A 98 -14.53 3.70 -14.14
C ASP A 98 -13.40 4.61 -14.62
N GLN A 99 -13.27 4.81 -15.94
CA GLN A 99 -12.26 5.72 -16.52
C GLN A 99 -12.43 7.15 -16.01
N ARG A 100 -13.67 7.65 -15.96
CA ARG A 100 -13.99 8.97 -15.39
C ARG A 100 -13.64 9.02 -13.90
N SER A 101 -14.01 7.99 -13.12
CA SER A 101 -13.68 7.87 -11.69
C SER A 101 -12.16 7.87 -11.43
N LEU A 102 -11.37 7.22 -12.29
CA LEU A 102 -9.90 7.21 -12.19
C LEU A 102 -9.29 8.58 -12.49
N THR A 103 -9.77 9.24 -13.55
CA THR A 103 -9.30 10.58 -13.97
C THR A 103 -9.49 11.60 -12.87
N VAL A 104 -10.69 11.67 -12.30
CA VAL A 104 -11.06 12.60 -11.22
C VAL A 104 -10.22 12.41 -9.95
N ARG A 105 -9.62 11.24 -9.77
CA ARG A 105 -8.76 10.91 -8.61
C ARG A 105 -7.28 11.08 -8.90
N GLY A 106 -6.91 11.64 -10.05
CA GLY A 106 -5.51 11.80 -10.46
C GLY A 106 -4.80 10.50 -10.81
N LYS A 107 -5.54 9.40 -11.04
CA LYS A 107 -4.97 8.15 -11.54
C LYS A 107 -5.04 8.18 -13.06
N ILE A 108 -4.03 8.77 -13.70
CA ILE A 108 -3.83 8.59 -15.14
C ILE A 108 -3.60 7.10 -15.38
N LEU A 109 -4.43 6.47 -16.22
CA LEU A 109 -4.18 5.12 -16.72
C LEU A 109 -2.78 5.11 -17.32
N LYS A 110 -1.95 4.17 -16.89
CA LYS A 110 -0.59 3.98 -17.40
C LYS A 110 -0.70 3.42 -18.82
N GLY A 111 -1.03 4.27 -19.79
CA GLY A 111 -1.45 3.81 -21.11
C GLY A 111 -1.77 4.92 -22.10
N GLU A 112 -1.04 6.04 -22.07
CA GLU A 112 -0.91 6.91 -23.25
C GLU A 112 0.30 7.82 -23.03
N LYS A 113 1.43 7.43 -23.63
CA LYS A 113 2.55 8.35 -23.83
C LYS A 113 2.01 9.48 -24.69
N ARG A 114 1.73 10.65 -24.10
CA ARG A 114 1.62 11.89 -24.87
C ARG A 114 2.94 12.05 -25.64
N LYS A 115 2.86 11.83 -26.94
CA LYS A 115 3.86 12.22 -27.93
C LYS A 115 4.10 13.71 -27.69
N ARG A 116 5.33 14.09 -27.32
CA ARG A 116 5.70 15.50 -27.31
C ARG A 116 5.57 15.97 -28.75
N GLU A 117 4.73 16.96 -28.98
CA GLU A 117 4.69 17.69 -30.23
C GLU A 117 5.99 18.51 -30.32
N ASP A 118 6.71 18.28 -31.41
CA ASP A 118 7.91 19.03 -31.78
C ASP A 118 7.49 20.46 -32.17
N VAL A 119 7.86 21.44 -31.36
CA VAL A 119 7.84 22.86 -31.74
C VAL A 119 9.25 23.25 -32.16
N PRO A 120 9.48 23.79 -33.38
CA PRO A 120 10.81 24.13 -33.84
C PRO A 120 11.33 25.44 -33.22
N GLY A 121 12.60 25.35 -32.82
CA GLY A 121 13.63 26.37 -32.59
C GLY A 121 13.28 27.83 -32.38
N ASP A 122 13.90 28.44 -31.34
CA ASP A 122 14.89 29.47 -31.61
C ASP A 122 15.92 29.66 -30.47
N ALA A 123 17.17 29.83 -30.93
CA ALA A 123 18.38 30.41 -30.35
C ALA A 123 18.79 30.17 -28.87
N ALA A 124 19.95 29.52 -28.73
CA ALA A 124 20.81 29.51 -27.54
C ALA A 124 21.44 30.90 -27.24
N PRO A 125 22.03 31.09 -26.05
CA PRO A 125 23.49 31.03 -26.04
C PRO A 125 24.12 30.29 -24.85
N ASP A 126 25.04 29.39 -25.22
CA ASP A 126 26.38 29.15 -24.71
C ASP A 126 26.74 29.52 -23.24
N ARG A 127 27.09 28.51 -22.43
CA ARG A 127 28.12 28.64 -21.39
C ARG A 127 28.71 27.29 -20.93
N LYS A 128 29.87 26.98 -21.52
CA LYS A 128 31.10 26.36 -20.97
C LYS A 128 30.99 25.36 -19.80
N LYS A 129 31.33 24.10 -20.12
CA LYS A 129 31.83 23.03 -19.22
C LYS A 129 33.11 23.47 -18.49
N SER A 130 33.17 23.27 -17.18
CA SER A 130 34.42 23.29 -16.41
C SER A 130 34.55 22.09 -15.49
N LYS A 131 35.74 21.50 -15.55
CA LYS A 131 36.22 20.24 -14.96
C LYS A 131 36.34 20.29 -13.43
N LYS A 132 36.30 19.09 -12.83
CA LYS A 132 36.79 18.76 -11.47
C LYS A 132 38.17 19.36 -11.18
N PRO A 133 38.47 19.64 -9.90
CA PRO A 133 39.82 19.51 -9.39
C PRO A 133 39.95 18.31 -8.44
N SER A 134 40.93 17.47 -8.75
CA SER A 134 41.64 16.63 -7.81
C SER A 134 42.51 17.49 -6.89
N ARG A 135 42.54 17.22 -5.59
CA ARG A 135 43.69 17.62 -4.76
C ARG A 135 43.93 16.61 -3.65
N SER A 136 45.02 15.89 -3.84
CA SER A 136 45.81 15.20 -2.84
C SER A 136 46.34 16.20 -1.81
N GLN A 137 46.20 15.89 -0.52
CA GLN A 137 47.19 16.29 0.49
C GLN A 137 47.28 15.17 1.54
N GLN A 138 48.43 14.49 1.50
CA GLN A 138 48.98 13.71 2.60
C GLN A 138 49.14 14.60 3.84
N GLY A 139 48.80 14.06 5.00
CA GLY A 139 49.11 14.61 6.31
C GLY A 139 49.14 13.47 7.32
N ASP A 140 50.35 13.01 7.62
CA ASP A 140 50.65 12.00 8.62
C ASP A 140 50.19 12.43 10.02
N ILE A 141 49.40 11.57 10.69
CA ILE A 141 49.33 11.55 12.15
C ILE A 141 49.30 10.09 12.60
N ARG A 142 50.43 9.63 13.14
CA ARG A 142 50.60 8.33 13.80
C ARG A 142 50.17 8.43 15.27
N ALA A 143 49.64 7.31 15.75
CA ALA A 143 49.62 6.80 17.13
C ALA A 143 48.56 7.34 18.12
N ALA A 144 47.53 6.51 18.37
CA ALA A 144 47.22 6.01 19.71
C ALA A 144 46.44 4.70 19.59
N MET A 145 47.03 3.64 20.16
CA MET A 145 46.53 2.26 20.15
C MET A 145 45.37 2.09 21.12
N GLY A 146 44.26 1.54 20.63
CA GLY A 146 43.21 0.91 21.43
C GLY A 146 42.60 -0.20 20.59
N ALA A 147 42.96 -1.45 20.89
CA ALA A 147 42.50 -2.63 20.16
C ALA A 147 40.96 -2.75 20.23
N PRO A 148 40.23 -2.84 19.11
CA PRO A 148 38.82 -3.21 19.16
C PRO A 148 38.69 -4.72 19.40
N PRO A 149 37.78 -5.19 20.26
CA PRO A 149 37.54 -6.61 20.41
C PRO A 149 37.05 -7.19 19.08
N THR A 150 37.90 -8.02 18.48
CA THR A 150 37.63 -8.82 17.30
C THR A 150 36.62 -9.91 17.65
N THR A 151 35.37 -9.71 17.27
CA THR A 151 34.51 -10.83 16.87
C THR A 151 33.80 -10.43 15.57
N PRO A 152 34.02 -11.15 14.45
CA PRO A 152 33.25 -10.94 13.23
C PRO A 152 31.77 -11.29 13.51
N PRO A 153 30.79 -10.53 12.99
CA PRO A 153 29.39 -10.89 13.14
C PRO A 153 29.14 -12.25 12.48
N LYS A 154 28.66 -13.21 13.28
CA LYS A 154 28.16 -14.51 12.79
C LYS A 154 27.19 -14.25 11.65
N SER A 155 27.48 -14.79 10.47
CA SER A 155 26.53 -14.92 9.38
C SER A 155 25.22 -15.50 9.93
N PRO A 156 24.04 -14.87 9.72
CA PRO A 156 22.81 -15.36 10.30
C PRO A 156 22.42 -16.67 9.60
N SER A 157 22.62 -17.78 10.29
CA SER A 157 22.01 -19.06 9.94
C SER A 157 20.48 -18.91 10.03
N PRO A 158 19.70 -19.40 9.05
CA PRO A 158 18.24 -19.31 9.11
C PRO A 158 17.76 -20.03 10.37
N ALA A 159 17.13 -19.29 11.28
CA ALA A 159 16.58 -19.87 12.50
C ALA A 159 15.47 -20.85 12.08
N ALA A 160 15.61 -22.12 12.46
CA ALA A 160 14.50 -23.07 12.39
C ALA A 160 13.36 -22.48 13.22
N VAL A 161 12.17 -22.35 12.62
CA VAL A 161 11.01 -21.81 13.32
C VAL A 161 10.69 -22.72 14.50
N ASP A 162 10.49 -22.15 15.68
CA ASP A 162 10.05 -22.89 16.87
C ASP A 162 8.83 -23.78 16.52
N PRO A 163 8.94 -25.12 16.64
CA PRO A 163 7.85 -26.03 16.32
C PRO A 163 6.58 -25.75 17.13
N ALA A 164 6.70 -25.31 18.38
CA ALA A 164 5.56 -24.98 19.23
C ALA A 164 4.80 -23.76 18.70
N LEU A 165 5.54 -22.69 18.34
CA LEU A 165 4.95 -21.50 17.72
C LEU A 165 4.33 -21.82 16.35
N SER A 166 4.95 -22.69 15.57
CA SER A 166 4.41 -23.10 14.26
C SER A 166 3.07 -23.84 14.40
N SER A 167 2.98 -24.74 15.38
CA SER A 167 1.75 -25.45 15.71
C SER A 167 0.66 -24.50 16.18
N GLU A 168 1.00 -23.55 17.05
CA GLU A 168 0.09 -22.53 17.57
C GLU A 168 -0.46 -21.60 16.48
N ILE A 169 0.39 -21.16 15.53
CA ILE A 169 -0.04 -20.39 14.35
C ILE A 169 -1.01 -21.21 13.49
N THR A 170 -0.71 -22.48 13.31
CA THR A 170 -1.47 -23.38 12.41
C THR A 170 -2.85 -23.72 12.99
N SER A 171 -2.95 -23.89 14.31
CA SER A 171 -4.20 -24.22 15.00
C SER A 171 -5.08 -23.01 15.34
N HIS A 172 -4.57 -21.76 15.19
CA HIS A 172 -5.29 -20.56 15.59
C HIS A 172 -6.66 -20.41 14.87
N PRO A 173 -7.78 -20.30 15.61
CA PRO A 173 -9.13 -20.42 15.04
C PRO A 173 -9.53 -19.25 14.13
N THR A 174 -9.04 -18.04 14.40
CA THR A 174 -9.43 -16.82 13.64
C THR A 174 -8.46 -16.44 12.51
N LEU A 175 -7.40 -17.22 12.29
CA LEU A 175 -6.44 -16.94 11.21
C LEU A 175 -6.86 -17.61 9.92
N THR A 176 -6.93 -16.82 8.84
CA THR A 176 -7.12 -17.36 7.49
C THR A 176 -5.87 -18.15 7.04
N PRO A 177 -6.01 -19.09 6.10
CA PRO A 177 -4.86 -19.83 5.56
C PRO A 177 -3.74 -18.92 5.05
N PHE A 178 -4.10 -17.80 4.41
CA PHE A 178 -3.12 -16.80 3.96
C PHE A 178 -2.39 -16.14 5.14
N ARG A 179 -3.09 -15.74 6.21
CA ARG A 179 -2.45 -15.16 7.40
C ARG A 179 -1.50 -16.14 8.06
N ARG A 180 -1.86 -17.43 8.16
CA ARG A 180 -0.98 -18.48 8.69
C ARG A 180 0.32 -18.57 7.88
N ARG A 181 0.24 -18.66 6.55
CA ARG A 181 1.42 -18.68 5.67
C ARG A 181 2.31 -17.45 5.84
N VAL A 182 1.72 -16.25 5.91
CA VAL A 182 2.48 -15.01 6.13
C VAL A 182 3.24 -15.03 7.46
N LEU A 183 2.60 -15.45 8.55
CA LEU A 183 3.21 -15.48 9.88
C LEU A 183 4.33 -16.54 9.96
N LEU A 184 4.11 -17.73 9.39
CA LEU A 184 5.12 -18.79 9.32
C LEU A 184 6.35 -18.35 8.50
N ALA A 185 6.14 -17.76 7.32
CA ALA A 185 7.22 -17.25 6.49
C ALA A 185 8.01 -16.13 7.20
N LEU A 186 7.32 -15.27 7.95
CA LEU A 186 7.96 -14.21 8.73
C LEU A 186 8.86 -14.74 9.86
N CYS A 187 8.54 -15.89 10.45
CA CYS A 187 9.39 -16.51 11.46
C CYS A 187 10.75 -16.97 10.92
N GLN A 188 10.89 -17.13 9.60
CA GLN A 188 12.17 -17.50 8.98
C GLN A 188 13.18 -16.35 8.97
N VAL A 189 12.72 -15.10 9.10
CA VAL A 189 13.61 -13.92 9.08
C VAL A 189 14.44 -13.91 10.36
N PRO A 190 15.78 -14.02 10.29
CA PRO A 190 16.61 -14.14 11.49
C PRO A 190 16.68 -12.83 12.28
N SER A 191 17.00 -12.95 13.57
CA SER A 191 17.27 -11.78 14.42
C SER A 191 18.45 -10.98 13.87
N GLY A 192 18.35 -9.65 13.94
CA GLY A 192 19.36 -8.73 13.40
C GLY A 192 19.29 -8.55 11.88
N SER A 193 18.32 -9.20 11.22
CA SER A 193 17.98 -8.97 9.82
C SER A 193 16.58 -8.38 9.68
N TYR A 194 16.33 -7.77 8.54
CA TYR A 194 15.00 -7.27 8.17
C TYR A 194 14.66 -7.75 6.76
N THR A 195 13.38 -7.83 6.43
CA THR A 195 12.89 -8.10 5.07
C THR A 195 11.93 -7.00 4.64
N THR A 196 11.49 -7.01 3.38
CA THR A 196 10.52 -6.02 2.88
C THR A 196 9.16 -6.65 2.62
N TYR A 197 8.10 -5.84 2.65
CA TYR A 197 6.78 -6.29 2.19
C TYR A 197 6.82 -6.86 0.77
N LEU A 198 7.69 -6.32 -0.09
CA LEU A 198 7.87 -6.79 -1.46
C LEU A 198 8.55 -8.17 -1.52
N ALA A 199 9.64 -8.36 -0.78
CA ALA A 199 10.33 -9.65 -0.74
C ALA A 199 9.42 -10.76 -0.19
N LEU A 200 8.71 -10.47 0.90
CA LEU A 200 7.78 -11.41 1.51
C LEU A 200 6.57 -11.70 0.60
N SER A 201 6.05 -10.68 -0.10
CA SER A 201 4.94 -10.89 -1.04
C SER A 201 5.35 -11.71 -2.25
N ASN A 202 6.57 -11.52 -2.76
CA ASN A 202 7.09 -12.30 -3.88
C ASN A 202 7.22 -13.77 -3.52
N HIS A 203 7.79 -14.08 -2.36
CA HIS A 203 7.89 -15.45 -1.85
C HIS A 203 6.50 -16.12 -1.71
N LEU A 204 5.49 -15.37 -1.26
CA LEU A 204 4.14 -15.90 -1.05
C LEU A 204 3.22 -15.84 -2.28
N SER A 205 3.74 -15.42 -3.45
CA SER A 205 2.95 -15.15 -4.66
C SER A 205 1.73 -14.26 -4.38
N SER A 206 1.96 -13.13 -3.72
CA SER A 206 0.93 -12.21 -3.26
C SER A 206 1.32 -10.74 -3.49
N SER A 207 0.58 -9.79 -2.92
CA SER A 207 0.89 -8.36 -2.99
C SER A 207 1.42 -7.79 -1.67
N PRO A 208 2.29 -6.76 -1.70
CA PRO A 208 2.78 -6.10 -0.48
C PRO A 208 1.64 -5.60 0.44
N ARG A 209 0.52 -5.16 -0.17
CA ARG A 209 -0.67 -4.71 0.57
C ARG A 209 -1.38 -5.86 1.29
N ALA A 210 -1.52 -7.02 0.63
CA ALA A 210 -2.11 -8.19 1.26
C ALA A 210 -1.27 -8.66 2.45
N VAL A 211 0.06 -8.69 2.30
CA VAL A 211 1.00 -8.99 3.40
C VAL A 211 0.87 -7.98 4.54
N GLY A 212 0.82 -6.68 4.23
CA GLY A 212 0.60 -5.62 5.22
C GLY A 212 -0.71 -5.80 6.01
N ASN A 213 -1.80 -6.15 5.33
CA ASN A 213 -3.08 -6.45 5.96
C ASN A 213 -3.02 -7.69 6.85
N ALA A 214 -2.32 -8.74 6.42
CA ALA A 214 -2.15 -9.96 7.21
C ALA A 214 -1.36 -9.72 8.50
N LEU A 215 -0.37 -8.82 8.47
CA LEU A 215 0.50 -8.47 9.61
C LEU A 215 -0.08 -7.38 10.52
N ARG A 216 -1.16 -6.69 10.11
CA ARG A 216 -1.70 -5.50 10.80
C ARG A 216 -2.02 -5.77 12.27
N ASN A 217 -2.69 -6.89 12.53
CA ASN A 217 -3.09 -7.38 13.85
C ASN A 217 -2.49 -8.77 14.05
N ASN A 218 -1.19 -8.81 14.32
CA ASN A 218 -0.47 -10.05 14.63
C ASN A 218 -0.74 -10.47 16.09
N PRO A 219 -1.52 -11.54 16.34
CA PRO A 219 -1.84 -11.98 17.71
C PRO A 219 -0.63 -12.55 18.46
N PHE A 220 0.42 -12.95 17.74
CA PHE A 220 1.63 -13.56 18.29
C PHE A 220 2.78 -12.56 18.44
N ALA A 221 2.53 -11.25 18.36
CA ALA A 221 3.56 -10.25 18.60
C ALA A 221 3.99 -10.29 20.09
N PRO A 222 5.29 -10.24 20.42
CA PRO A 222 6.45 -10.09 19.54
C PRO A 222 7.11 -11.41 19.09
N ARG A 223 6.61 -12.59 19.49
CA ARG A 223 7.17 -13.92 19.11
C ARG A 223 7.23 -14.09 17.59
N VAL A 224 6.20 -13.68 16.88
CA VAL A 224 6.24 -13.52 15.42
C VAL A 224 6.75 -12.10 15.10
N PRO A 225 7.93 -11.96 14.44
CA PRO A 225 8.68 -10.71 14.42
C PRO A 225 8.19 -9.72 13.34
N CYS A 226 6.96 -9.22 13.47
CA CYS A 226 6.36 -8.31 12.48
C CYS A 226 7.09 -6.95 12.37
N HIS A 227 7.93 -6.60 13.35
CA HIS A 227 8.81 -5.43 13.30
C HIS A 227 9.96 -5.58 12.29
N ARG A 228 10.29 -6.81 11.85
CA ARG A 228 11.35 -7.07 10.85
C ARG A 228 10.92 -6.77 9.40
N VAL A 229 9.65 -6.44 9.14
CA VAL A 229 9.15 -6.16 7.77
C VAL A 229 9.07 -4.67 7.52
N VAL A 230 9.76 -4.15 6.50
CA VAL A 230 9.81 -2.72 6.15
C VAL A 230 9.32 -2.43 4.73
N ALA A 231 9.20 -1.15 4.36
CA ALA A 231 8.89 -0.73 2.99
C ALA A 231 10.05 -1.06 2.03
N ALA A 232 9.75 -1.16 0.72
CA ALA A 232 10.74 -1.56 -0.28
C ALA A 232 11.91 -0.57 -0.43
N ASP A 233 11.69 0.70 -0.09
CA ASP A 233 12.70 1.76 -0.07
C ASP A 233 13.52 1.80 1.24
N GLY A 234 13.31 0.85 2.14
CA GLY A 234 13.89 0.80 3.49
C GLY A 234 13.14 1.64 4.52
N GLY A 235 12.08 2.36 4.15
CA GLY A 235 11.28 3.13 5.10
C GLY A 235 10.61 2.22 6.13
N MET A 236 10.39 2.70 7.36
CA MET A 236 9.78 1.90 8.44
C MET A 236 8.42 1.29 8.08
N GLY A 237 7.70 1.84 7.11
CA GLY A 237 6.44 1.30 6.63
C GLY A 237 5.34 1.34 7.70
N GLY A 238 4.46 0.33 7.70
CA GLY A 238 3.38 0.20 8.68
C GLY A 238 3.77 -0.67 9.88
N PHE A 239 3.32 -0.32 11.08
CA PHE A 239 3.47 -1.17 12.27
C PHE A 239 2.31 -0.97 13.24
N GLY A 240 1.76 -2.07 13.75
CA GLY A 240 0.65 -2.03 14.71
C GLY A 240 -0.59 -1.29 14.20
N GLY A 241 -0.87 -1.36 12.90
CA GLY A 241 -2.07 -0.75 12.31
C GLY A 241 -1.95 0.69 11.82
N GLU A 242 -0.79 1.33 11.99
CA GLU A 242 -0.51 2.72 11.59
C GLU A 242 0.69 2.79 10.63
N TRP A 243 0.75 3.85 9.81
CA TRP A 243 1.73 4.00 8.72
C TRP A 243 2.62 5.23 8.89
N GLY A 244 3.90 5.09 8.51
CA GLY A 244 4.85 6.20 8.38
C GLY A 244 5.64 6.53 9.66
N PRO A 245 6.59 7.48 9.56
CA PRO A 245 7.51 7.82 10.64
C PRO A 245 6.82 8.41 11.89
N LYS A 246 5.62 8.96 11.72
CA LYS A 246 4.77 9.51 12.79
C LYS A 246 3.77 8.49 13.37
N GLY A 247 3.76 7.24 12.90
CA GLY A 247 2.91 6.21 13.49
C GLY A 247 3.25 6.01 14.97
N LYS A 248 2.24 5.92 15.83
CA LYS A 248 2.36 5.74 17.29
C LYS A 248 3.28 4.58 17.66
N HIS A 249 3.29 3.54 16.84
CA HIS A 249 4.10 2.34 17.07
C HIS A 249 5.47 2.37 16.37
N ASN A 250 5.79 3.41 15.59
CA ASN A 250 7.06 3.52 14.88
C ASN A 250 8.26 3.52 15.85
N GLY A 251 8.18 4.29 16.94
CA GLY A 251 9.23 4.30 17.97
C GLY A 251 9.48 2.92 18.59
N LYS A 252 8.42 2.12 18.81
CA LYS A 252 8.53 0.74 19.30
C LYS A 252 9.22 -0.16 18.27
N LYS A 253 8.87 -0.05 16.99
CA LYS A 253 9.50 -0.82 15.90
C LYS A 253 10.98 -0.49 15.77
N VAL A 254 11.34 0.79 15.74
CA VAL A 254 12.73 1.24 15.67
C VAL A 254 13.52 0.72 16.86
N ARG A 255 12.97 0.76 18.07
CA ARG A 255 13.62 0.21 19.27
C ARG A 255 13.86 -1.29 19.17
N LEU A 256 12.90 -2.07 18.67
CA LEU A 256 13.04 -3.51 18.48
C LEU A 256 14.12 -3.83 17.43
N LEU A 257 14.09 -3.15 16.27
CA LEU A 257 15.09 -3.31 15.21
C LEU A 257 16.50 -2.96 15.70
N LYS A 258 16.67 -1.81 16.37
CA LYS A 258 17.96 -1.40 16.94
C LYS A 258 18.43 -2.37 18.03
N GLY A 259 17.53 -2.86 18.87
CA GLY A 259 17.83 -3.86 19.90
C GLY A 259 18.29 -5.20 19.33
N GLU A 260 17.89 -5.54 18.11
CA GLU A 260 18.38 -6.70 17.36
C GLU A 260 19.68 -6.43 16.58
N GLY A 261 20.16 -5.18 16.54
CA GLY A 261 21.38 -4.79 15.81
C GLY A 261 21.15 -4.30 14.38
N VAL A 262 19.90 -4.08 13.96
CA VAL A 262 19.59 -3.50 12.64
C VAL A 262 19.94 -2.01 12.65
N LYS A 263 20.77 -1.59 11.69
CA LYS A 263 21.15 -0.19 11.52
C LYS A 263 19.97 0.61 10.96
N VAL A 264 19.65 1.73 11.60
CA VAL A 264 18.60 2.68 11.20
C VAL A 264 19.25 4.06 11.09
N ASP A 265 18.79 4.86 10.13
CA ASP A 265 19.24 6.25 9.97
C ASP A 265 19.04 7.11 11.24
N ALA A 266 19.74 8.25 11.29
CA ALA A 266 19.69 9.16 12.44
C ALA A 266 18.26 9.69 12.70
N ALA A 267 17.47 9.85 11.64
CA ALA A 267 16.07 10.26 11.71
C ALA A 267 15.12 9.15 12.20
N GLY A 268 15.57 7.89 12.28
CA GLY A 268 14.73 6.76 12.69
C GLY A 268 13.68 6.33 11.67
N GLY A 269 13.77 6.84 10.44
CA GLY A 269 12.79 6.65 9.37
C GLY A 269 13.11 5.52 8.42
N ARG A 270 14.38 5.09 8.34
CA ARG A 270 14.85 4.13 7.32
C ARG A 270 15.89 3.15 7.85
N VAL A 271 15.74 1.88 7.52
CA VAL A 271 16.76 0.84 7.77
C VAL A 271 17.87 0.91 6.73
N MET A 272 19.08 0.57 7.16
CA MET A 272 20.29 0.57 6.32
C MET A 272 20.75 -0.86 6.04
N GLY A 273 21.26 -1.10 4.84
CA GLY A 273 21.73 -2.42 4.38
C GLY A 273 20.76 -3.05 3.36
N SER A 274 20.94 -4.35 3.10
CA SER A 274 20.10 -5.10 2.16
C SER A 274 19.05 -5.94 2.91
N PRO A 275 17.83 -6.09 2.38
CA PRO A 275 16.82 -6.94 2.99
C PRO A 275 17.19 -8.41 2.84
N TRP A 276 16.88 -9.19 3.87
CA TRP A 276 16.98 -10.63 3.86
C TRP A 276 15.90 -11.24 2.95
N SER A 277 16.33 -12.19 2.12
CA SER A 277 15.53 -12.84 1.08
C SER A 277 15.66 -14.37 1.06
N GLY A 278 16.30 -14.97 2.07
CA GLY A 278 16.57 -16.41 2.15
C GLY A 278 15.38 -17.28 2.56
N PHE A 279 14.16 -16.91 2.14
CA PHE A 279 12.95 -17.69 2.41
C PHE A 279 13.04 -19.09 1.78
N LYS A 280 12.51 -20.10 2.49
CA LYS A 280 12.41 -21.50 2.06
C LYS A 280 10.94 -21.91 1.98
#